data_AF-A0A7D5P163-F1
#
_entry.id   AF-A0A7D5P163-F1
#
_cell.length_a   1.000
_cell.length_b   1.000
_cell.length_c   1.000
_cell.angle_alpha   90.00
_cell.angle_beta   90.00
_cell.angle_gamma   90.00
#
_symmetry.space_group_name_H-M   'P 1'
#
loop_
_entity.id
_entity.type
_entity.pdbx_description
1 polymer ?
#
loop_
_entity_poly.entity_id
_entity_poly.type
_entity_poly.pdbx_seq_one_letter_code
_entity_poly.pdbx_strand_id
1 'polypeptide(L)'
;MVTAKKVWDEVRSFVITIAVFLIIIGALFLYSGIWPPFVVVESGSMQHSDDRSKIGIMDTGDLILVRELGEDGGIVTYVEGYSTGYRTFGDYGDVVMYKRDGTDRFTPVIHRAIVLLEFNSTSGSYDVPSLANLPNEKWSHDGASDGRWWDLDGTLYIYGVGYKKETLEIHLDDLLSYGRGGYITKGDHNDVIDQNPQAPISTGPVLEEWVIGTAKAELPWFGLIKLWFSGQYRPYGPGVPDNSWTALFLTIALMVLVPIAVEVGDVLLKRRGIDVVARIRSKVPWTKKRPKRP
;
A
#
# COMPACT_ATOMS: atom_id res chain seq x y z
N MET A 1 15.34 48.94 6.13
CA MET A 1 16.36 48.31 5.27
C MET A 1 16.53 46.87 5.68
N VAL A 2 16.12 45.91 4.84
CA VAL A 2 16.47 44.50 5.05
C VAL A 2 17.98 44.40 4.83
N THR A 3 18.74 44.07 5.87
CA THR A 3 20.19 43.90 5.77
C THR A 3 20.52 42.75 4.82
N ALA A 4 21.55 42.89 3.96
CA ALA A 4 21.99 41.85 3.02
C ALA A 4 22.19 40.46 3.68
N LYS A 5 22.59 40.45 4.96
CA LYS A 5 22.68 39.23 5.78
C LYS A 5 21.34 38.52 5.97
N LYS A 6 20.26 39.27 6.20
CA LYS A 6 18.90 38.71 6.36
C LYS A 6 18.41 38.09 5.04
N VAL A 7 18.66 38.76 3.91
CA VAL A 7 18.35 38.20 2.57
C VAL A 7 19.12 36.92 2.32
N TRP A 8 20.42 36.89 2.64
CA TRP A 8 21.25 35.69 2.48
C TRP A 8 20.78 34.52 3.34
N ASP A 9 20.39 34.77 4.60
CA ASP A 9 19.88 33.74 5.50
C ASP A 9 18.54 33.16 5.00
N GLU A 10 17.65 33.99 4.43
CA GLU A 10 16.39 33.55 3.81
C GLU A 10 16.65 32.70 2.55
N VAL A 11 17.52 33.16 1.65
CA VAL A 11 17.90 32.41 0.43
C VAL A 11 18.55 31.08 0.79
N ARG A 12 19.49 31.07 1.75
CA ARG A 12 20.13 29.85 2.24
C ARG A 12 19.09 28.86 2.77
N SER A 13 18.15 29.33 3.58
CA SER A 13 17.11 28.48 4.16
C SER A 13 16.23 27.88 3.07
N PHE A 14 15.83 28.68 2.08
CA PHE A 14 15.07 28.21 0.92
C PHE A 14 15.82 27.13 0.11
N VAL A 15 17.10 27.35 -0.18
CA VAL A 15 17.94 26.37 -0.90
C VAL A 15 18.08 25.07 -0.12
N ILE A 16 18.30 25.14 1.20
CA ILE A 16 18.37 23.94 2.05
C ILE A 16 17.05 23.17 2.02
N THR A 17 15.91 23.86 2.12
CA THR A 17 14.59 23.22 2.05
C THR A 17 14.38 22.49 0.73
N ILE A 18 14.72 23.12 -0.40
CA ILE A 18 14.64 22.46 -1.72
C ILE A 18 15.59 21.26 -1.79
N ALA A 19 16.82 21.40 -1.31
CA ALA A 19 17.79 20.30 -1.33
C ALA A 19 17.29 19.10 -0.51
N VAL A 20 16.77 19.32 0.70
CA VAL A 20 16.18 18.27 1.55
C VAL A 20 15.00 17.62 0.85
N PHE A 21 14.10 18.41 0.25
CA PHE A 21 12.95 17.88 -0.48
C PHE A 21 13.37 17.00 -1.67
N LEU A 22 14.33 17.45 -2.47
CA LEU A 22 14.87 16.66 -3.59
C LEU A 22 15.58 15.40 -3.11
N ILE A 23 16.29 15.43 -1.98
CA ILE A 23 16.90 14.25 -1.37
C ILE A 23 15.82 13.24 -0.96
N ILE A 24 14.73 13.69 -0.33
CA ILE A 24 13.62 12.82 0.07
C ILE A 24 12.95 12.19 -1.15
N ILE A 25 12.63 13.00 -2.17
CA ILE A 25 12.04 12.50 -3.42
C ILE A 25 12.99 11.52 -4.12
N GLY A 26 14.27 11.84 -4.22
CA GLY A 26 15.28 10.97 -4.81
C GLY A 26 15.40 9.65 -4.05
N ALA A 27 15.41 9.69 -2.72
CA ALA A 27 15.43 8.47 -1.88
C ALA A 27 14.16 7.62 -2.07
N LEU A 28 12.99 8.25 -2.16
CA LEU A 28 11.73 7.55 -2.43
C LEU A 28 11.75 6.88 -3.79
N PHE A 29 12.20 7.59 -4.83
CA PHE A 29 12.31 7.04 -6.18
C PHE A 29 13.30 5.87 -6.25
N LEU A 30 14.46 5.99 -5.60
CA LEU A 30 15.44 4.90 -5.53
C LEU A 30 14.91 3.67 -4.77
N TYR A 31 14.05 3.88 -3.76
CA TYR A 31 13.41 2.79 -3.03
C TYR A 31 12.26 2.15 -3.82
N SER A 32 11.42 2.97 -4.48
CA SER A 32 10.22 2.51 -5.18
C SER A 32 10.52 1.90 -6.54
N GLY A 33 11.55 2.35 -7.25
CA GLY A 33 11.81 1.98 -8.65
C GLY A 33 10.83 2.62 -9.65
N ILE A 34 9.61 2.96 -9.21
CA ILE A 34 8.56 3.56 -10.05
C ILE A 34 8.30 5.04 -9.74
N TRP A 35 7.84 5.79 -10.74
CA TRP A 35 7.37 7.17 -10.63
C TRP A 35 5.96 7.34 -11.20
N PRO A 36 5.01 7.97 -10.48
CA PRO A 36 5.14 8.44 -9.09
C PRO A 36 5.17 7.27 -8.09
N PRO A 37 5.92 7.38 -6.96
CA PRO A 37 6.02 6.32 -5.97
C PRO A 37 4.74 6.16 -5.13
N PHE A 38 3.92 7.21 -5.06
CA PHE A 38 2.67 7.21 -4.32
C PHE A 38 1.47 7.25 -5.26
N VAL A 39 0.48 6.39 -5.00
CA VAL A 39 -0.81 6.35 -5.69
C VAL A 39 -1.95 6.59 -4.70
N VAL A 40 -3.04 7.20 -5.17
CA VAL A 40 -4.24 7.42 -4.34
C VAL A 40 -5.19 6.25 -4.51
N VAL A 41 -5.74 5.76 -3.41
CA VAL A 41 -6.85 4.79 -3.43
C VAL A 41 -8.14 5.53 -3.74
N GLU A 42 -8.72 5.26 -4.91
CA GLU A 42 -9.89 6.00 -5.42
C GLU A 42 -11.23 5.26 -5.21
N SER A 43 -11.19 4.01 -4.75
CA SER A 43 -12.37 3.16 -4.54
C SER A 43 -12.28 2.33 -3.25
N GLY A 44 -13.45 1.91 -2.76
CA GLY A 44 -13.57 1.10 -1.56
C GLY A 44 -13.28 -0.39 -1.75
N SER A 45 -12.73 -0.84 -2.88
CA SER A 45 -12.56 -2.27 -3.18
C SER A 45 -11.58 -2.99 -2.25
N MET A 46 -10.74 -2.25 -1.52
CA MET A 46 -9.80 -2.78 -0.52
C MET A 46 -10.24 -2.54 0.93
N GLN A 47 -11.39 -1.89 1.16
CA GLN A 47 -11.85 -1.52 2.50
C GLN A 47 -12.29 -2.72 3.33
N HIS A 48 -12.02 -2.67 4.64
CA HIS A 48 -12.51 -3.67 5.60
C HIS A 48 -13.72 -3.19 6.42
N SER A 49 -14.20 -1.97 6.17
CA SER A 49 -15.42 -1.40 6.76
C SER A 49 -16.02 -0.38 5.78
N ASP A 50 -17.33 -0.26 5.78
CA ASP A 50 -18.03 0.75 4.96
C ASP A 50 -17.97 2.16 5.56
N ASP A 51 -17.85 2.24 6.89
CA ASP A 51 -18.07 3.45 7.69
C ASP A 51 -16.86 3.86 8.55
N ARG A 52 -15.85 3.00 8.66
CA ARG A 52 -14.71 3.18 9.57
C ARG A 52 -13.37 2.82 8.93
N SER A 53 -12.55 3.85 8.73
CA SER A 53 -11.15 3.71 8.37
C SER A 53 -10.29 3.30 9.56
N LYS A 54 -9.27 2.48 9.31
CA LYS A 54 -8.29 2.02 10.29
C LYS A 54 -6.89 2.07 9.70
N ILE A 55 -5.94 2.53 10.49
CA ILE A 55 -4.51 2.48 10.13
C ILE A 55 -4.08 1.02 9.98
N GLY A 56 -3.39 0.75 8.88
CA GLY A 56 -2.92 -0.57 8.45
C GLY A 56 -3.93 -1.30 7.56
N ILE A 57 -4.95 -0.61 7.04
CA ILE A 57 -5.95 -1.12 6.10
C ILE A 57 -6.10 -0.08 4.99
N MET A 58 -6.17 -0.54 3.74
CA MET A 58 -6.31 0.36 2.61
C MET A 58 -7.75 0.86 2.47
N ASP A 59 -7.95 2.15 2.72
CA ASP A 59 -9.24 2.80 2.61
C ASP A 59 -9.27 3.82 1.46
N THR A 60 -10.47 4.13 0.97
CA THR A 60 -10.63 5.20 -0.03
C THR A 60 -10.10 6.52 0.52
N GLY A 61 -9.21 7.15 -0.24
CA GLY A 61 -8.56 8.40 0.16
C GLY A 61 -7.21 8.23 0.84
N ASP A 62 -6.66 7.01 0.92
CA ASP A 62 -5.28 6.80 1.34
C ASP A 62 -4.29 7.05 0.19
N LEU A 63 -3.05 7.38 0.56
CA LEU A 63 -1.90 7.37 -0.35
C LEU A 63 -1.06 6.12 -0.08
N ILE A 64 -0.75 5.36 -1.12
CA ILE A 64 -0.03 4.09 -0.99
C ILE A 64 1.33 4.21 -1.67
N LEU A 65 2.39 3.90 -0.93
CA LEU A 65 3.73 3.73 -1.46
C LEU A 65 3.80 2.39 -2.20
N VAL A 66 4.06 2.44 -3.49
CA VAL A 66 4.20 1.25 -4.34
C VAL A 66 5.67 1.09 -4.72
N ARG A 67 6.13 -0.15 -4.72
CA ARG A 67 7.49 -0.53 -5.09
C ARG A 67 7.46 -1.52 -6.25
N GLU A 68 8.27 -1.27 -7.26
CA GLU A 68 8.51 -2.17 -8.39
C GLU A 68 8.90 -3.56 -7.90
N LEU A 69 8.54 -4.59 -8.67
CA LEU A 69 9.05 -5.93 -8.44
C LEU A 69 10.56 -5.94 -8.72
N GLY A 70 11.35 -6.39 -7.75
CA GLY A 70 12.80 -6.55 -7.90
C GLY A 70 13.17 -7.98 -8.28
N GLU A 71 14.41 -8.20 -8.73
CA GLU A 71 14.92 -9.53 -9.12
C GLU A 71 14.85 -10.58 -7.98
N ASP A 72 14.86 -10.14 -6.72
CA ASP A 72 14.93 -11.00 -5.53
C ASP A 72 13.59 -11.15 -4.78
N GLY A 73 12.52 -10.50 -5.23
CA GLY A 73 11.29 -10.32 -4.44
C GLY A 73 10.04 -10.71 -5.20
N GLY A 74 9.70 -12.00 -5.19
CA GLY A 74 8.41 -12.51 -5.68
C GLY A 74 7.23 -11.94 -4.88
N ILE A 75 6.05 -11.94 -5.50
CA ILE A 75 4.79 -11.54 -4.86
C ILE A 75 4.38 -12.66 -3.90
N VAL A 76 4.18 -12.34 -2.61
CA VAL A 76 3.64 -13.31 -1.65
C VAL A 76 2.12 -13.30 -1.77
N THR A 77 1.53 -14.38 -2.26
CA THR A 77 0.07 -14.51 -2.39
C THR A 77 -0.61 -14.70 -1.02
N TYR A 78 -1.94 -14.56 -0.95
CA TYR A 78 -2.72 -14.81 0.26
C TYR A 78 -2.49 -16.23 0.77
N VAL A 79 -2.48 -17.23 -0.11
CA VAL A 79 -2.25 -18.65 0.21
C VAL A 79 -0.88 -18.85 0.88
N GLU A 80 0.17 -18.26 0.31
CA GLU A 80 1.53 -18.33 0.88
C GLU A 80 1.65 -17.52 2.17
N GLY A 81 1.04 -16.34 2.20
CA GLY A 81 0.99 -15.47 3.37
C GLY A 81 0.31 -16.13 4.56
N TYR A 82 -0.77 -16.88 4.34
CA TYR A 82 -1.45 -17.64 5.39
C TYR A 82 -0.52 -18.69 6.01
N SER A 83 0.22 -19.43 5.16
CA SER A 83 1.12 -20.49 5.60
C SER A 83 2.34 -19.96 6.36
N THR A 84 2.82 -18.77 5.98
CA THR A 84 4.01 -18.13 6.57
C THR A 84 3.69 -17.15 7.70
N GLY A 85 2.43 -16.75 7.85
CA GLY A 85 2.00 -15.67 8.74
C GLY A 85 2.28 -14.26 8.21
N TYR A 86 2.73 -14.12 6.96
CA TYR A 86 3.02 -12.82 6.34
C TYR A 86 1.74 -12.06 5.99
N ARG A 87 1.65 -10.79 6.42
CA ARG A 87 0.45 -9.95 6.28
C ARG A 87 0.79 -8.54 5.82
N THR A 88 -0.04 -7.99 4.94
CA THR A 88 -0.04 -6.58 4.54
C THR A 88 -1.47 -6.04 4.50
N PHE A 89 -1.61 -4.78 4.92
CA PHE A 89 -2.89 -4.05 4.89
C PHE A 89 -4.06 -4.82 5.54
N GLY A 90 -3.82 -5.35 6.74
CA GLY A 90 -4.85 -6.03 7.55
C GLY A 90 -5.07 -7.50 7.22
N ASP A 91 -4.49 -8.05 6.15
CA ASP A 91 -4.71 -9.45 5.73
C ASP A 91 -3.44 -10.14 5.21
N TYR A 92 -3.54 -11.44 4.90
CA TYR A 92 -2.41 -12.23 4.42
C TYR A 92 -1.97 -11.88 2.99
N GLY A 93 -0.67 -12.02 2.74
CA GLY A 93 -0.09 -11.78 1.41
C GLY A 93 0.06 -10.30 1.06
N ASP A 94 0.58 -10.05 -0.15
CA ASP A 94 0.82 -8.74 -0.73
C ASP A 94 -0.41 -8.19 -1.49
N VAL A 95 -0.49 -6.87 -1.52
CA VAL A 95 -1.38 -6.13 -2.41
C VAL A 95 -0.57 -5.65 -3.62
N VAL A 96 -1.03 -6.00 -4.82
CA VAL A 96 -0.37 -5.70 -6.09
C VAL A 96 -1.10 -4.59 -6.83
N MET A 97 -0.33 -3.72 -7.48
CA MET A 97 -0.81 -2.76 -8.46
C MET A 97 -0.48 -3.28 -9.86
N TYR A 98 -1.48 -3.51 -10.71
CA TYR A 98 -1.27 -4.11 -12.02
C TYR A 98 -2.09 -3.43 -13.14
N LYS A 99 -1.61 -3.57 -14.38
CA LYS A 99 -2.29 -3.11 -15.59
C LYS A 99 -3.36 -4.11 -15.98
N ARG A 100 -4.59 -3.63 -16.18
CA ARG A 100 -5.70 -4.47 -16.65
C ARG A 100 -5.36 -5.03 -18.03
N ASP A 101 -5.33 -6.36 -18.14
CA ASP A 101 -5.00 -7.07 -19.38
C ASP A 101 -3.71 -6.56 -20.07
N GLY A 102 -2.74 -6.11 -19.27
CA GLY A 102 -1.46 -5.59 -19.75
C GLY A 102 -1.53 -4.25 -20.48
N THR A 103 -2.68 -3.56 -20.50
CA THR A 103 -2.86 -2.31 -21.24
C THR A 103 -2.78 -1.05 -20.36
N ASP A 104 -2.15 0.00 -20.87
CA ASP A 104 -2.12 1.34 -20.27
C ASP A 104 -3.38 2.17 -20.54
N ARG A 105 -4.39 1.60 -21.21
CA ARG A 105 -5.65 2.30 -21.55
C ARG A 105 -6.58 2.48 -20.35
N PHE A 106 -6.40 1.67 -19.32
CA PHE A 106 -7.25 1.69 -18.13
C PHE A 106 -6.44 2.09 -16.90
N THR A 107 -7.13 2.65 -15.91
CA THR A 107 -6.54 2.88 -14.59
C THR A 107 -6.04 1.56 -14.02
N PRO A 108 -4.80 1.49 -13.50
CA PRO A 108 -4.29 0.32 -12.80
C PRO A 108 -5.19 -0.10 -11.65
N VAL A 109 -5.20 -1.41 -11.37
CA VAL A 109 -5.99 -2.01 -10.30
C VAL A 109 -5.05 -2.32 -9.13
N ILE A 110 -5.51 -2.05 -7.91
CA ILE A 110 -4.77 -2.30 -6.68
C ILE A 110 -5.55 -3.31 -5.86
N HIS A 111 -5.18 -4.58 -5.92
CA HIS A 111 -5.90 -5.69 -5.29
C HIS A 111 -4.94 -6.72 -4.69
N ARG A 112 -5.46 -7.59 -3.82
CA ARG A 112 -4.66 -8.63 -3.18
C ARG A 112 -4.38 -9.77 -4.14
N ALA A 113 -3.13 -10.23 -4.19
CA ALA A 113 -2.78 -11.46 -4.89
C ALA A 113 -3.27 -12.65 -4.04
N ILE A 114 -4.19 -13.45 -4.55
CA ILE A 114 -4.80 -14.55 -3.81
C ILE A 114 -3.98 -15.82 -3.94
N VAL A 115 -3.71 -16.23 -5.17
CA VAL A 115 -2.98 -17.47 -5.49
C VAL A 115 -2.33 -17.33 -6.86
N LEU A 116 -1.20 -17.99 -7.05
CA LEU A 116 -0.51 -18.10 -8.34
C LEU A 116 -0.88 -19.44 -8.99
N LEU A 117 -1.41 -19.40 -10.21
CA LEU A 117 -1.69 -20.59 -11.01
C LEU A 117 -0.55 -20.82 -12.01
N GLU A 118 0.01 -22.03 -12.01
CA GLU A 118 1.02 -22.45 -12.97
C GLU A 118 0.37 -23.31 -14.05
N PHE A 119 0.34 -22.83 -15.30
CA PHE A 119 -0.29 -23.60 -16.38
C PHE A 119 0.61 -24.74 -16.84
N ASN A 120 0.08 -25.96 -16.77
CA ASN A 120 0.74 -27.15 -17.26
C ASN A 120 0.27 -27.46 -18.67
N SER A 121 1.11 -27.15 -19.65
CA SER A 121 0.80 -27.34 -21.08
C SER A 121 0.72 -28.82 -21.51
N THR A 122 1.21 -29.75 -20.69
CA THR A 122 1.18 -31.19 -21.01
C THR A 122 -0.17 -31.81 -20.66
N SER A 123 -0.70 -31.48 -19.48
CA SER A 123 -2.02 -31.95 -19.02
C SER A 123 -3.16 -31.03 -19.47
N GLY A 124 -2.88 -29.76 -19.77
CA GLY A 124 -3.91 -28.77 -20.07
C GLY A 124 -4.67 -28.31 -18.83
N SER A 125 -4.01 -28.28 -17.68
CA SER A 125 -4.57 -28.00 -16.36
C SER A 125 -3.63 -27.06 -15.57
N TYR A 126 -4.01 -26.71 -14.34
CA TYR A 126 -3.21 -25.86 -13.46
C TYR A 126 -2.52 -26.64 -12.34
N ASP A 127 -1.26 -26.33 -12.11
CA ASP A 127 -0.53 -26.67 -10.90
C ASP A 127 -0.53 -25.46 -9.94
N VAL A 128 -0.73 -25.70 -8.65
CA VAL A 128 -0.81 -24.66 -7.62
C VAL A 128 0.03 -25.05 -6.39
N PRO A 129 1.36 -25.04 -6.49
CA PRO A 129 2.25 -25.58 -5.45
C PRO A 129 2.05 -24.99 -4.06
N SER A 130 1.60 -23.74 -3.97
CA SER A 130 1.37 -23.05 -2.70
C SER A 130 0.25 -23.69 -1.85
N LEU A 131 -0.70 -24.40 -2.46
CA LEU A 131 -1.76 -25.14 -1.75
C LEU A 131 -1.22 -26.31 -0.93
N ALA A 132 -0.07 -26.87 -1.30
CA ALA A 132 0.58 -27.96 -0.56
C ALA A 132 0.92 -27.60 0.89
N ASN A 133 1.07 -26.30 1.17
CA ASN A 133 1.39 -25.78 2.50
C ASN A 133 0.16 -25.37 3.31
N LEU A 134 -1.04 -25.37 2.69
CA LEU A 134 -2.28 -25.08 3.40
C LEU A 134 -2.84 -26.33 4.10
N PRO A 135 -3.50 -26.16 5.27
CA PRO A 135 -4.29 -27.22 5.86
C PRO A 135 -5.39 -27.72 4.90
N ASN A 136 -5.68 -29.02 4.90
CA ASN A 136 -6.71 -29.62 4.04
C ASN A 136 -8.12 -29.02 4.26
N GLU A 137 -8.39 -28.43 5.43
CA GLU A 137 -9.66 -27.77 5.72
C GLU A 137 -9.78 -26.38 5.06
N LYS A 138 -8.68 -25.84 4.52
CA LYS A 138 -8.61 -24.48 3.97
C LYS A 138 -8.86 -24.42 2.47
N TRP A 139 -8.92 -25.54 1.78
CA TRP A 139 -9.20 -25.58 0.36
C TRP A 139 -9.75 -26.93 -0.09
N SER A 140 -10.39 -26.96 -1.25
CA SER A 140 -10.80 -28.18 -1.93
C SER A 140 -10.80 -27.98 -3.44
N HIS A 141 -10.68 -29.07 -4.18
CA HIS A 141 -10.86 -29.11 -5.63
C HIS A 141 -12.13 -29.91 -5.94
N ASP A 142 -13.10 -29.29 -6.62
CA ASP A 142 -14.44 -29.86 -6.88
C ASP A 142 -15.14 -30.42 -5.63
N GLY A 143 -14.89 -29.79 -4.48
CA GLY A 143 -15.44 -30.19 -3.18
C GLY A 143 -14.69 -31.36 -2.51
N ALA A 144 -13.63 -31.89 -3.12
CA ALA A 144 -12.76 -32.90 -2.54
C ALA A 144 -11.48 -32.26 -1.95
N SER A 145 -11.15 -32.61 -0.71
CA SER A 145 -9.91 -32.19 -0.03
C SER A 145 -8.91 -33.34 0.01
N ASP A 146 -8.46 -33.77 -1.17
CA ASP A 146 -7.52 -34.89 -1.35
C ASP A 146 -6.03 -34.48 -1.24
N GLY A 147 -5.76 -33.17 -1.09
CA GLY A 147 -4.41 -32.62 -1.01
C GLY A 147 -3.68 -32.55 -2.35
N ARG A 148 -4.39 -32.82 -3.46
CA ARG A 148 -3.85 -32.74 -4.81
C ARG A 148 -3.81 -31.28 -5.25
N TRP A 149 -2.62 -30.72 -5.32
CA TRP A 149 -2.38 -29.33 -5.72
C TRP A 149 -1.95 -29.19 -7.18
N TRP A 150 -1.82 -30.31 -7.90
CA TRP A 150 -1.39 -30.38 -9.30
C TRP A 150 -2.50 -30.95 -10.17
N ASP A 151 -2.42 -30.68 -11.47
CA ASP A 151 -3.37 -31.16 -12.47
C ASP A 151 -4.83 -30.77 -12.17
N LEU A 152 -5.03 -29.51 -11.79
CA LEU A 152 -6.31 -28.96 -11.37
C LEU A 152 -7.08 -28.34 -12.55
N ASP A 153 -8.34 -28.75 -12.67
CA ASP A 153 -9.38 -28.26 -13.56
C ASP A 153 -10.64 -27.92 -12.75
N GLY A 154 -11.82 -27.77 -13.35
CA GLY A 154 -13.07 -27.61 -12.59
C GLY A 154 -13.10 -26.36 -11.72
N THR A 155 -13.40 -26.51 -10.43
CA THR A 155 -13.49 -25.41 -9.46
C THR A 155 -12.58 -25.61 -8.26
N LEU A 156 -11.70 -24.62 -8.02
CA LEU A 156 -10.90 -24.52 -6.81
C LEU A 156 -11.62 -23.67 -5.76
N TYR A 157 -11.80 -24.23 -4.57
CA TYR A 157 -12.37 -23.54 -3.42
C TYR A 157 -11.27 -23.21 -2.42
N ILE A 158 -11.22 -21.96 -1.95
CA ILE A 158 -10.36 -21.54 -0.84
C ILE A 158 -11.28 -20.99 0.27
N TYR A 159 -11.23 -21.61 1.45
CA TYR A 159 -12.16 -21.32 2.54
C TYR A 159 -11.63 -20.26 3.49
N GLY A 160 -12.51 -19.40 3.99
CA GLY A 160 -12.17 -18.42 5.02
C GLY A 160 -11.13 -17.40 4.57
N VAL A 161 -11.26 -16.94 3.33
CA VAL A 161 -10.41 -15.92 2.69
C VAL A 161 -10.83 -14.53 3.16
N GLY A 162 -9.84 -13.66 3.34
CA GLY A 162 -10.09 -12.25 3.62
C GLY A 162 -10.60 -11.96 5.04
N TYR A 163 -10.76 -10.66 5.33
CA TYR A 163 -11.34 -10.19 6.59
C TYR A 163 -12.81 -10.62 6.76
N LYS A 164 -13.54 -10.81 5.65
CA LYS A 164 -14.93 -11.31 5.63
C LYS A 164 -15.01 -12.82 5.93
N LYS A 165 -13.90 -13.56 5.87
CA LYS A 165 -13.82 -15.02 6.03
C LYS A 165 -14.73 -15.78 5.06
N GLU A 166 -14.74 -15.37 3.81
CA GLU A 166 -15.60 -15.92 2.77
C GLU A 166 -14.99 -17.17 2.13
N THR A 167 -15.84 -17.99 1.52
CA THR A 167 -15.39 -19.05 0.61
C THR A 167 -15.20 -18.43 -0.76
N LEU A 168 -13.96 -18.49 -1.25
CA LEU A 168 -13.65 -18.05 -2.59
C LEU A 168 -13.77 -19.23 -3.57
N GLU A 169 -14.51 -19.02 -4.65
CA GLU A 169 -14.68 -19.97 -5.75
C GLU A 169 -13.91 -19.47 -6.97
N ILE A 170 -13.03 -20.32 -7.50
CA ILE A 170 -12.22 -20.04 -8.69
C ILE A 170 -12.53 -21.11 -9.73
N HIS A 171 -13.30 -20.76 -10.76
CA HIS A 171 -13.59 -21.66 -11.86
C HIS A 171 -12.37 -21.76 -12.78
N LEU A 172 -11.58 -22.82 -12.61
CA LEU A 172 -10.36 -23.05 -13.36
C LEU A 172 -10.66 -23.31 -14.84
N ASP A 173 -11.77 -24.00 -15.15
CA ASP A 173 -12.21 -24.28 -16.52
C ASP A 173 -12.33 -23.02 -17.39
N ASP A 174 -12.88 -21.94 -16.82
CA ASP A 174 -13.01 -20.66 -17.53
C ASP A 174 -11.64 -20.07 -17.86
N LEU A 175 -10.68 -20.22 -16.94
CA LEU A 175 -9.33 -19.68 -17.05
C LEU A 175 -8.44 -20.51 -17.98
N LEU A 176 -8.65 -21.83 -18.05
CA LEU A 176 -7.91 -22.74 -18.93
C LEU A 176 -8.06 -22.37 -20.41
N SER A 177 -9.17 -21.72 -20.78
CA SER A 177 -9.39 -21.20 -22.15
C SER A 177 -8.32 -20.21 -22.62
N TYR A 178 -7.60 -19.55 -21.69
CA TYR A 178 -6.52 -18.63 -21.99
C TYR A 178 -5.16 -19.32 -22.21
N GLY A 179 -5.03 -20.60 -21.84
CA GLY A 179 -3.81 -21.40 -22.03
C GLY A 179 -2.56 -20.82 -21.35
N ARG A 180 -2.73 -20.14 -20.21
CA ARG A 180 -1.63 -19.50 -19.47
C ARG A 180 -1.89 -19.45 -17.96
N GLY A 181 -0.80 -19.39 -17.19
CA GLY A 181 -0.79 -19.18 -15.75
C GLY A 181 -0.77 -17.70 -15.38
N GLY A 182 -0.79 -17.42 -14.08
CA GLY A 182 -0.73 -16.07 -13.53
C GLY A 182 -1.42 -15.95 -12.18
N TYR A 183 -1.38 -14.74 -11.62
CA TYR A 183 -1.98 -14.44 -10.35
C TYR A 183 -3.50 -14.29 -10.48
N ILE A 184 -4.22 -14.91 -9.56
CA ILE A 184 -5.62 -14.58 -9.27
C ILE A 184 -5.63 -13.45 -8.26
N THR A 185 -6.35 -12.38 -8.56
CA THR A 185 -6.38 -11.17 -7.75
C THR A 185 -7.79 -10.86 -7.31
N LYS A 186 -7.93 -10.22 -6.16
CA LYS A 186 -9.24 -9.84 -5.62
C LYS A 186 -9.12 -8.61 -4.72
N GLY A 187 -10.04 -7.67 -4.85
CA GLY A 187 -10.25 -6.63 -3.86
C GLY A 187 -10.75 -7.21 -2.55
N ASP A 188 -10.15 -6.83 -1.43
CA ASP A 188 -10.54 -7.35 -0.10
C ASP A 188 -12.04 -7.17 0.16
N HIS A 189 -12.62 -6.06 -0.30
CA HIS A 189 -14.04 -5.72 -0.17
C HIS A 189 -14.94 -6.31 -1.27
N ASN A 190 -14.38 -6.75 -2.40
CA ASN A 190 -15.17 -7.33 -3.49
C ASN A 190 -15.74 -8.69 -3.07
N ASP A 191 -16.80 -9.17 -3.71
CA ASP A 191 -17.35 -10.51 -3.41
C ASP A 191 -16.77 -11.60 -4.31
N VAL A 192 -16.22 -11.20 -5.46
CA VAL A 192 -15.66 -12.10 -6.48
C VAL A 192 -14.22 -11.71 -6.83
N ILE A 193 -13.48 -12.64 -7.43
CA ILE A 193 -12.15 -12.39 -8.01
C ILE A 193 -12.24 -11.48 -9.24
N ASP A 194 -11.11 -10.84 -9.55
CA ASP A 194 -11.00 -9.91 -10.67
C ASP A 194 -11.16 -10.60 -12.03
N GLN A 195 -10.92 -11.92 -12.08
CA GLN A 195 -11.07 -12.77 -13.26
C GLN A 195 -12.47 -13.36 -13.43
N ASN A 196 -13.42 -13.00 -12.57
CA ASN A 196 -14.78 -13.51 -12.66
C ASN A 196 -15.45 -13.03 -13.98
N PRO A 197 -16.01 -13.93 -14.80
CA PRO A 197 -16.54 -13.58 -16.12
C PRO A 197 -17.83 -12.75 -16.08
N GLN A 198 -18.57 -12.76 -14.96
CA GLN A 198 -19.77 -11.94 -14.76
C GLN A 198 -19.44 -10.49 -14.34
N ALA A 199 -18.24 -10.24 -13.81
CA ALA A 199 -17.76 -8.92 -13.43
C ALA A 199 -16.26 -8.72 -13.72
N PRO A 200 -15.81 -8.84 -14.99
CA PRO A 200 -14.40 -8.97 -15.29
C PRO A 200 -13.65 -7.64 -15.13
N ILE A 201 -12.77 -7.59 -14.14
CA ILE A 201 -11.76 -6.53 -14.01
C ILE A 201 -10.54 -6.90 -14.88
N SER A 202 -10.17 -8.18 -14.90
CA SER A 202 -9.19 -8.76 -15.81
C SER A 202 -9.82 -9.95 -16.53
N THR A 203 -9.48 -10.16 -17.79
CA THR A 203 -10.03 -11.25 -18.60
C THR A 203 -9.53 -12.64 -18.19
N GLY A 204 -8.29 -12.76 -17.75
CA GLY A 204 -7.72 -14.03 -17.28
C GLY A 204 -6.67 -13.82 -16.19
N PRO A 205 -5.88 -14.85 -15.86
CA PRO A 205 -4.84 -14.73 -14.82
C PRO A 205 -3.91 -13.53 -15.09
N VAL A 206 -3.61 -12.76 -14.05
CA VAL A 206 -2.74 -11.57 -14.14
C VAL A 206 -1.31 -12.03 -14.31
N LEU A 207 -0.69 -11.66 -15.43
CA LEU A 207 0.72 -11.97 -15.66
C LEU A 207 1.61 -11.12 -14.77
N GLU A 208 2.74 -11.68 -14.34
CA GLU A 208 3.73 -10.96 -13.55
C GLU A 208 4.22 -9.69 -14.26
N GLU A 209 4.41 -9.75 -15.57
CA GLU A 209 4.79 -8.60 -16.41
C GLU A 209 3.73 -7.48 -16.48
N TRP A 210 2.49 -7.75 -16.06
CA TRP A 210 1.44 -6.73 -15.94
C TRP A 210 1.47 -6.04 -14.58
N VAL A 211 2.14 -6.63 -13.60
CA VAL A 211 2.27 -6.06 -12.25
C VAL A 211 3.28 -4.91 -12.31
N ILE A 212 2.81 -3.72 -11.94
CA ILE A 212 3.63 -2.51 -11.85
C ILE A 212 4.46 -2.53 -10.56
N GLY A 213 3.88 -3.06 -9.48
CA GLY A 213 4.57 -3.17 -8.20
C GLY A 213 3.67 -3.67 -7.08
N THR A 214 4.25 -3.78 -5.89
CA THR A 214 3.55 -4.16 -4.66
C THR A 214 3.41 -2.96 -3.74
N ALA A 215 2.26 -2.83 -3.09
CA ALA A 215 2.02 -1.83 -2.07
C ALA A 215 2.85 -2.16 -0.82
N LYS A 216 3.57 -1.16 -0.26
CA LYS A 216 4.49 -1.35 0.87
C LYS A 216 4.16 -0.52 2.10
N ALA A 217 3.56 0.65 1.93
CA ALA A 217 3.16 1.49 3.05
C ALA A 217 1.96 2.35 2.68
N GLU A 218 1.20 2.75 3.69
CA GLU A 218 0.13 3.74 3.58
C GLU A 218 0.54 5.06 4.23
N LEU A 219 0.01 6.14 3.68
CA LEU A 219 -0.11 7.44 4.31
C LEU A 219 -1.61 7.73 4.42
N PRO A 220 -2.23 7.46 5.58
CA PRO A 220 -3.68 7.49 5.75
C PRO A 220 -4.30 8.83 5.42
N TRP A 221 -5.45 8.81 4.75
CA TRP A 221 -6.38 9.94 4.53
C TRP A 221 -5.86 11.09 3.65
N PHE A 222 -4.56 11.18 3.35
CA PHE A 222 -4.00 12.30 2.59
C PHE A 222 -4.43 12.33 1.11
N GLY A 223 -4.79 11.18 0.55
CA GLY A 223 -5.37 11.06 -0.80
C GLY A 223 -6.74 11.75 -0.91
N LEU A 224 -7.47 11.94 0.18
CA LEU A 224 -8.74 12.68 0.21
C LEU A 224 -8.60 14.12 -0.29
N ILE A 225 -7.42 14.73 -0.15
CA ILE A 225 -7.15 16.07 -0.70
C ILE A 225 -7.32 16.04 -2.22
N LYS A 226 -6.69 15.05 -2.90
CA LYS A 226 -6.83 14.86 -4.36
C LYS A 226 -8.28 14.57 -4.72
N LEU A 227 -8.93 13.65 -4.01
CA LEU A 227 -10.32 13.26 -4.26
C LEU A 227 -11.28 14.44 -4.14
N TRP A 228 -11.04 15.34 -3.17
CA TRP A 228 -11.82 16.57 -3.02
C TRP A 228 -11.65 17.50 -4.21
N PHE A 229 -10.40 17.79 -4.62
CA PHE A 229 -10.12 18.70 -5.73
C PHE A 229 -10.59 18.16 -7.09
N SER A 230 -10.61 16.83 -7.25
CA SER A 230 -11.14 16.19 -8.46
C SER A 230 -12.67 16.33 -8.61
N GLY A 231 -13.37 16.72 -7.54
CA GLY A 231 -14.84 16.77 -7.50
C GLY A 231 -15.52 15.40 -7.40
N GLN A 232 -14.76 14.31 -7.40
CA GLN A 232 -15.29 12.95 -7.28
C GLN A 232 -15.90 12.69 -5.90
N TYR A 233 -15.29 13.22 -4.84
CA TYR A 233 -15.75 13.05 -3.47
C TYR A 233 -15.91 14.38 -2.76
N ARG A 234 -16.86 14.43 -1.81
CA ARG A 234 -17.06 15.57 -0.91
C ARG A 234 -16.75 15.14 0.53
N PRO A 235 -16.28 16.07 1.38
CA PRO A 235 -16.18 15.82 2.81
C PRO A 235 -17.48 15.25 3.37
N TYR A 236 -17.38 14.11 4.05
CA TYR A 236 -18.51 13.36 4.63
C TYR A 236 -19.56 12.90 3.60
N GLY A 237 -19.16 12.75 2.33
CA GLY A 237 -19.95 12.11 1.29
C GLY A 237 -19.81 10.57 1.30
N PRO A 238 -20.67 9.85 0.57
CA PRO A 238 -20.62 8.39 0.49
C PRO A 238 -19.34 7.89 -0.22
N GLY A 239 -18.96 6.65 0.07
CA GLY A 239 -17.83 5.95 -0.58
C GLY A 239 -16.46 6.21 0.04
N VAL A 240 -16.38 7.05 1.08
CA VAL A 240 -15.20 7.22 1.94
C VAL A 240 -15.64 6.91 3.37
N PRO A 241 -14.84 6.16 4.17
CA PRO A 241 -15.18 5.93 5.56
C PRO A 241 -15.36 7.24 6.35
N ASP A 242 -16.38 7.30 7.20
CA ASP A 242 -16.84 8.56 7.83
C ASP A 242 -15.74 9.30 8.60
N ASN A 243 -14.91 8.55 9.32
CA ASN A 243 -13.86 9.11 10.17
C ASN A 243 -12.63 9.59 9.39
N SER A 244 -12.47 9.23 8.11
CA SER A 244 -11.27 9.57 7.32
C SER A 244 -11.12 11.09 7.16
N TRP A 245 -12.22 11.82 6.94
CA TRP A 245 -12.19 13.29 6.81
C TRP A 245 -11.81 13.98 8.12
N THR A 246 -12.43 13.56 9.23
CA THR A 246 -12.08 14.09 10.55
C THR A 246 -10.63 13.78 10.89
N ALA A 247 -10.17 12.56 10.61
CA ALA A 247 -8.80 12.14 10.86
C ALA A 247 -7.78 12.93 10.02
N LEU A 248 -8.08 13.22 8.74
CA LEU A 248 -7.27 14.11 7.91
C LEU A 248 -7.15 15.51 8.54
N PHE A 249 -8.28 16.14 8.88
CA PHE A 249 -8.25 17.50 9.45
C PHE A 249 -7.50 17.55 10.78
N LEU A 250 -7.70 16.55 11.64
CA LEU A 250 -6.94 16.44 12.90
C LEU A 250 -5.45 16.24 12.66
N THR A 251 -5.08 15.43 11.66
CA THR A 251 -3.67 15.19 11.31
C THR A 251 -3.01 16.46 10.79
N ILE A 252 -3.66 17.20 9.89
CA ILE A 252 -3.18 18.50 9.40
C ILE A 252 -3.08 19.50 10.56
N ALA A 253 -4.11 19.58 11.41
CA ALA A 253 -4.10 20.47 12.57
C ALA A 253 -2.93 20.13 13.51
N LEU A 254 -2.67 18.85 13.78
CA LEU A 254 -1.54 18.42 14.60
C LEU A 254 -0.20 18.79 13.95
N MET A 255 -0.04 18.58 12.64
CA MET A 255 1.18 18.95 11.91
C MET A 255 1.50 20.44 11.98
N VAL A 256 0.49 21.31 12.05
CA VAL A 256 0.66 22.76 12.19
C VAL A 256 0.84 23.17 13.65
N LEU A 257 0.03 22.62 14.56
CA LEU A 257 0.01 23.01 15.97
C LEU A 257 1.24 22.52 16.74
N VAL A 258 1.81 21.36 16.40
CA VAL A 258 2.98 20.81 17.11
C VAL A 258 4.21 21.72 16.99
N PRO A 259 4.66 22.15 15.79
CA PRO A 259 5.78 23.08 15.66
C PRO A 259 5.54 24.39 16.42
N ILE A 260 4.33 24.94 16.33
CA ILE A 260 3.94 26.17 17.04
C ILE A 260 4.02 25.96 18.55
N ALA A 261 3.48 24.87 19.07
CA ALA A 261 3.52 24.55 20.49
C ALA A 261 4.97 24.36 20.99
N VAL A 262 5.84 23.74 20.19
CA VAL A 262 7.27 23.61 20.50
C VAL A 262 7.94 24.98 20.57
N GLU A 263 7.67 25.88 19.61
CA GLU A 263 8.24 27.23 19.59
C GLU A 263 7.74 28.08 20.76
N VAL A 264 6.43 28.10 21.01
CA VAL A 264 5.84 28.81 22.15
C VAL A 264 6.36 28.26 23.47
N GLY A 265 6.46 26.93 23.59
CA GLY A 265 7.03 26.26 24.75
C GLY A 265 8.47 26.68 25.02
N ASP A 266 9.32 26.73 23.98
CA ASP A 266 10.71 27.19 24.09
C ASP A 266 10.78 28.65 24.56
N VAL A 267 9.93 29.54 24.02
CA VAL A 267 9.86 30.93 24.46
C VAL A 267 9.45 31.05 25.94
N LEU A 268 8.43 30.31 26.37
CA LEU A 268 7.96 30.33 27.76
C LEU A 268 8.99 29.76 28.74
N LEU A 269 9.69 28.69 28.35
CA LEU A 269 10.74 28.08 29.16
C LEU A 269 11.94 29.03 29.31
N LYS A 270 12.35 29.71 28.23
CA LYS A 270 13.39 30.74 28.28
C LYS A 270 13.02 31.90 29.20
N ARG A 271 11.75 32.34 29.22
CA ARG A 271 11.27 33.36 30.18
C ARG A 271 11.38 32.90 31.64
N ARG A 272 11.32 31.59 31.89
CA ARG A 272 11.50 31.00 33.23
C ARG A 272 12.96 30.64 33.55
N GLY A 273 13.91 31.05 32.71
CA GLY A 273 15.35 30.77 32.89
C GLY A 273 15.75 29.33 32.53
N ILE A 274 14.86 28.55 31.91
CA ILE A 274 15.13 27.17 31.49
C ILE A 274 15.42 27.18 29.98
N ASP A 275 16.71 27.15 29.61
CA ASP A 275 17.12 26.99 28.21
C ASP A 275 17.34 25.51 27.88
N VAL A 276 16.28 24.86 27.38
CA VAL A 276 16.29 23.44 27.00
C VAL A 276 17.28 23.19 25.86
N VAL A 277 17.35 24.09 24.89
CA VAL A 277 18.25 23.98 23.73
C VAL A 277 19.71 24.07 24.16
N ALA A 278 20.05 24.99 25.08
CA ALA A 278 21.39 25.07 25.66
C ALA A 278 21.74 23.81 26.47
N ARG A 279 20.77 23.27 27.21
CA ARG A 279 20.94 22.04 28.00
C ARG A 279 21.11 20.77 27.15
N ILE A 280 20.51 20.73 25.96
CA ILE A 280 20.72 19.66 24.98
C ILE A 280 22.07 19.86 24.28
N ARG A 281 22.37 21.08 23.82
CA ARG A 281 23.67 21.39 23.16
C ARG A 281 24.86 21.09 24.04
N SER A 282 24.78 21.28 25.36
CA SER A 282 25.87 20.97 26.28
C SER A 282 26.16 19.48 26.44
N LYS A 283 25.21 18.61 26.05
CA LYS A 283 25.35 17.15 26.04
C LYS A 283 25.87 16.58 24.71
N VAL A 284 25.86 17.38 23.64
CA VAL A 284 26.37 16.96 22.32
C VAL A 284 27.88 17.21 22.25
N PRO A 285 28.74 16.18 22.11
CA PRO A 285 30.20 16.31 22.23
C PRO A 285 30.86 17.29 21.25
N TRP A 286 30.24 17.51 20.08
CA TRP A 286 30.83 18.23 18.95
C TRP A 286 30.63 19.75 18.99
N THR A 287 29.89 20.28 19.96
CA THR A 287 29.60 21.72 20.09
C THR A 287 30.56 22.46 21.04
N LYS A 288 31.47 21.76 21.72
CA LYS A 288 32.50 22.39 22.57
C LYS A 288 33.45 23.20 21.69
N LYS A 289 33.27 24.52 21.67
CA LYS A 289 34.24 25.45 21.06
C LYS A 289 35.63 25.14 21.63
N ARG A 290 36.57 24.74 20.76
CA ARG A 290 37.98 24.66 21.13
C ARG A 290 38.44 26.04 21.60
N PRO A 291 39.14 26.15 22.76
CA PRO A 291 39.67 27.43 23.19
C PRO A 291 40.63 27.96 22.12
N LYS A 292 40.49 29.25 21.77
CA LYS A 292 41.49 29.93 20.96
C LYS A 292 42.81 29.87 21.75
N ARG A 293 43.84 29.26 21.16
CA ARG A 293 45.18 29.28 21.75
C ARG A 293 45.67 30.73 21.78
N PRO A 294 46.37 31.12 22.87
CA PRO A 294 46.94 32.46 23.03
C PRO A 294 47.99 32.77 21.95
#